data_AF-A0A7C2HZ92-F1
#
_entry.id   AF-A0A7C2HZ92-F1
#
_cell.length_a   1.000
_cell.length_b   1.000
_cell.length_c   1.000
_cell.angle_alpha   90.00
_cell.angle_beta   90.00
_cell.angle_gamma   90.00
#
_symmetry.space_group_name_H-M   'P 1'
#
loop_
_entity.id
_entity.type
_entity.pdbx_description
1 polymer ?
#
loop_
_entity_poly.entity_id
_entity_poly.type
_entity_poly.pdbx_seq_one_letter_code
_entity_poly.pdbx_strand_id
1 'polypeptide(L)'
;MGAAPVARRPQALDARALVLRIAPRAGARGRAGSQAPSVRAGRAGGLGTARRAAGPVCGKADAPDAGHRLDDVPVDGRDRRRRAGLPGAGHGRGGRVHRSREAGQELSGQPDAAPVRHERLRQGLLAEPGLHGDQVSLRILSLDTTSEFGSIAVFEDDRVVEEVPLYAPDGFSQLLYEHLARLLGRHKRGVTDFDCYASASGPGSFTGVRVGLAAVKGLAEAAGKPVVAVSNLKALAWFGSAPLRAVVLDARRGEVYGAVYDAALEPVLPEVVTRFSSWLASLPEGELEFISKDFSPFRAACAGTRFDAAPVVMAPRALAGAIASIAAGHYRVGKASDPASVDANYVRRADAELFWRDPRG
;
A
#
# COMPACT_ATOMS: atom_id res chain seq x y z
N MET A 1 -61.96 19.54 -0.32
CA MET A 1 -61.78 18.30 0.45
C MET A 1 -61.25 17.23 -0.49
N GLY A 2 -59.98 16.89 -0.40
CA GLY A 2 -59.32 15.91 -1.25
C GLY A 2 -58.21 15.24 -0.46
N ALA A 3 -58.36 13.93 -0.25
CA ALA A 3 -57.57 13.11 0.66
C ALA A 3 -56.12 12.91 0.16
N ALA A 4 -55.17 13.02 1.08
CA ALA A 4 -53.76 12.68 0.85
C ALA A 4 -53.56 11.15 0.93
N PRO A 5 -52.74 10.54 0.04
CA PRO A 5 -52.41 9.12 0.16
C PRO A 5 -51.30 8.89 1.19
N VAL A 6 -51.61 8.07 2.19
CA VAL A 6 -50.68 7.55 3.20
C VAL A 6 -49.76 6.50 2.55
N ALA A 7 -48.50 6.85 2.31
CA ALA A 7 -47.47 5.91 1.87
C ALA A 7 -46.84 5.21 3.09
N ARG A 8 -46.93 3.88 3.10
CA ARG A 8 -46.50 2.98 4.18
C ARG A 8 -44.97 2.94 4.29
N ARG A 9 -44.46 3.00 5.53
CA ARG A 9 -43.05 2.75 5.87
C ARG A 9 -42.67 1.30 5.48
N PRO A 10 -41.53 1.06 4.81
CA PRO A 10 -41.02 -0.30 4.65
C PRO A 10 -40.48 -0.81 6.00
N GLN A 11 -40.89 -2.01 6.35
CA GLN A 11 -40.52 -2.72 7.57
C GLN A 11 -39.04 -3.09 7.55
N ALA A 12 -38.37 -2.92 8.69
CA ALA A 12 -37.00 -3.34 8.91
C ALA A 12 -36.88 -4.86 8.72
N LEU A 13 -36.02 -5.28 7.78
CA LEU A 13 -35.62 -6.67 7.62
C LEU A 13 -34.49 -6.98 8.61
N ASP A 14 -34.78 -7.91 9.51
CA ASP A 14 -33.90 -8.44 10.55
C ASP A 14 -32.76 -9.27 9.92
N ALA A 15 -31.52 -8.77 10.04
CA ALA A 15 -30.32 -9.35 9.46
C ALA A 15 -29.71 -10.49 10.31
N ARG A 16 -30.54 -11.43 10.77
CA ARG A 16 -30.11 -12.61 11.54
C ARG A 16 -30.78 -13.91 11.07
N ALA A 17 -30.46 -14.37 9.87
CA ALA A 17 -30.54 -15.79 9.51
C ALA A 17 -29.99 -16.06 8.09
N LEU A 18 -28.69 -16.34 7.96
CA LEU A 18 -28.23 -17.17 6.85
C LEU A 18 -26.98 -17.96 7.25
N VAL A 19 -27.19 -19.03 8.03
CA VAL A 19 -26.20 -20.07 8.26
C VAL A 19 -26.41 -21.13 7.18
N LEU A 20 -25.58 -21.11 6.14
CA LEU A 20 -25.55 -22.18 5.14
C LEU A 20 -24.65 -23.31 5.63
N ARG A 21 -25.29 -24.39 6.09
CA ARG A 21 -24.67 -25.68 6.43
C ARG A 21 -24.24 -26.39 5.15
N ILE A 22 -22.95 -26.68 5.01
CA ILE A 22 -22.45 -27.67 4.05
C ILE A 22 -22.23 -28.98 4.82
N ALA A 23 -23.04 -30.00 4.52
CA ALA A 23 -22.85 -31.36 5.02
C ALA A 23 -22.13 -32.23 3.97
N PRO A 24 -21.31 -33.22 4.38
CA PRO A 24 -20.53 -34.05 3.47
C PRO A 24 -21.37 -35.18 2.88
N ARG A 25 -21.18 -35.48 1.59
CA ARG A 25 -21.69 -36.71 0.97
C ARG A 25 -20.70 -37.85 1.19
N ALA A 26 -21.14 -38.87 1.91
CA ALA A 26 -20.51 -40.19 1.96
C ALA A 26 -21.54 -41.28 1.62
N GLY A 27 -21.14 -42.26 0.81
CA GLY A 27 -21.65 -43.63 0.93
C GLY A 27 -22.08 -44.33 -0.37
N ALA A 28 -21.28 -45.31 -0.80
CA ALA A 28 -21.66 -46.70 -1.09
C ALA A 28 -20.43 -47.44 -1.68
N ARG A 29 -19.64 -48.16 -0.87
CA ARG A 29 -19.73 -49.58 -0.48
C ARG A 29 -19.54 -50.59 -1.64
N GLY A 30 -18.46 -51.37 -1.52
CA GLY A 30 -18.28 -52.70 -2.12
C GLY A 30 -17.07 -53.40 -1.49
N ARG A 31 -17.31 -54.40 -0.63
CA ARG A 31 -16.31 -55.24 0.07
C ARG A 31 -15.95 -56.48 -0.77
N ALA A 32 -14.72 -56.98 -0.56
CA ALA A 32 -14.21 -58.36 -0.64
C ALA A 32 -12.87 -58.34 -1.39
N GLY A 33 -11.79 -59.03 -1.01
CA GLY A 33 -11.52 -59.96 0.07
C GLY A 33 -10.10 -60.52 -0.12
N SER A 34 -9.41 -60.78 0.99
CA SER A 34 -8.46 -61.86 1.22
C SER A 34 -7.14 -61.99 0.42
N GLN A 35 -6.11 -62.36 1.19
CA GLN A 35 -4.94 -63.18 0.86
C GLN A 35 -3.66 -62.49 0.36
N ALA A 36 -2.71 -62.39 1.30
CA ALA A 36 -1.29 -62.54 1.02
C ALA A 36 -0.98 -63.96 0.51
N PRO A 37 0.13 -64.13 -0.22
CA PRO A 37 1.16 -65.00 0.36
C PRO A 37 2.59 -64.45 0.20
N SER A 38 3.39 -64.79 1.21
CA SER A 38 4.84 -64.78 1.23
C SER A 38 5.41 -66.04 0.56
N VAL A 39 6.41 -65.93 -0.34
CA VAL A 39 7.45 -66.97 -0.53
C VAL A 39 8.80 -66.37 -0.95
N ARG A 40 9.76 -66.62 -0.05
CA ARG A 40 11.23 -66.84 -0.12
C ARG A 40 11.95 -67.06 -1.48
N ALA A 41 13.22 -66.60 -1.43
CA ALA A 41 14.48 -67.18 -1.97
C ALA A 41 14.68 -67.23 -3.50
N GLY A 42 15.87 -66.99 -4.07
CA GLY A 42 17.21 -66.76 -3.53
C GLY A 42 18.23 -66.43 -4.63
N ARG A 43 19.40 -65.96 -4.18
CA ARG A 43 20.77 -65.92 -4.77
C ARG A 43 20.94 -66.27 -6.27
N ALA A 44 21.70 -65.44 -7.00
CA ALA A 44 23.17 -65.58 -7.14
C ALA A 44 23.79 -64.64 -8.21
N GLY A 45 24.90 -63.99 -7.83
CA GLY A 45 26.07 -63.60 -8.65
C GLY A 45 25.89 -62.53 -9.74
N GLY A 46 26.80 -61.58 -9.95
CA GLY A 46 28.05 -61.25 -9.29
C GLY A 46 28.78 -60.16 -10.08
N LEU A 47 29.73 -59.51 -9.39
CA LEU A 47 30.93 -58.84 -9.92
C LEU A 47 30.75 -57.55 -10.75
N GLY A 48 31.25 -56.45 -10.19
CA GLY A 48 31.49 -55.20 -10.89
C GLY A 48 32.05 -54.15 -9.93
N THR A 49 33.37 -54.02 -9.94
CA THR A 49 34.23 -53.39 -8.93
C THR A 49 34.13 -51.87 -8.80
N ALA A 50 34.46 -51.43 -7.59
CA ALA A 50 34.62 -50.06 -7.09
C ALA A 50 35.57 -49.16 -7.89
N ARG A 51 35.39 -47.82 -7.81
CA ARG A 51 36.14 -46.97 -6.86
C ARG A 51 35.75 -45.48 -6.96
N ARG A 52 35.83 -44.84 -5.78
CA ARG A 52 35.70 -43.42 -5.46
C ARG A 52 36.85 -42.58 -6.04
N ALA A 53 36.64 -41.28 -6.23
CA ALA A 53 37.17 -40.19 -5.38
C ALA A 53 37.47 -38.89 -6.16
N ALA A 54 37.10 -37.76 -5.54
CA ALA A 54 37.77 -36.43 -5.46
C ALA A 54 38.30 -35.72 -6.73
N GLY A 55 37.99 -34.40 -6.85
CA GLY A 55 38.52 -33.45 -7.87
C GLY A 55 40.00 -33.08 -7.65
N PRO A 56 40.51 -31.87 -7.97
CA PRO A 56 39.98 -30.70 -8.70
C PRO A 56 40.94 -30.18 -9.83
N VAL A 57 40.80 -28.92 -10.27
CA VAL A 57 41.86 -27.96 -10.74
C VAL A 57 41.63 -27.29 -12.11
N CYS A 58 41.73 -25.95 -12.06
CA CYS A 58 41.69 -24.94 -13.11
C CYS A 58 43.06 -24.84 -13.84
N GLY A 59 43.05 -24.71 -15.17
CA GLY A 59 44.25 -24.49 -16.00
C GLY A 59 44.15 -23.20 -16.81
N LYS A 60 45.20 -22.38 -16.74
CA LYS A 60 45.49 -21.24 -17.64
C LYS A 60 46.23 -21.73 -18.89
N ALA A 61 46.03 -21.08 -20.04
CA ALA A 61 47.02 -20.95 -21.12
C ALA A 61 46.67 -19.77 -22.06
N ASP A 62 47.73 -19.24 -22.67
CA ASP A 62 47.93 -17.87 -23.17
C ASP A 62 47.43 -17.52 -24.59
N ALA A 63 47.60 -16.23 -24.94
CA ALA A 63 47.14 -15.41 -26.09
C ALA A 63 47.74 -15.75 -27.49
N PRO A 64 47.36 -15.01 -28.57
CA PRO A 64 48.10 -13.77 -28.89
C PRO A 64 47.27 -12.57 -29.40
N ASP A 65 47.96 -11.43 -29.35
CA ASP A 65 47.62 -10.04 -29.68
C ASP A 65 47.72 -9.71 -31.20
N ALA A 66 46.89 -8.77 -31.68
CA ALA A 66 47.26 -7.69 -32.62
C ALA A 66 46.05 -6.87 -33.09
N GLY A 67 46.10 -5.53 -32.92
CA GLY A 67 45.60 -4.60 -33.94
C GLY A 67 44.74 -3.40 -33.48
N HIS A 68 45.40 -2.28 -33.20
CA HIS A 68 44.89 -0.93 -32.91
C HIS A 68 43.77 -0.34 -33.82
N ARG A 69 42.89 0.49 -33.22
CA ARG A 69 42.71 1.96 -33.48
C ARG A 69 41.62 2.50 -32.52
N LEU A 70 41.99 3.32 -31.52
CA LEU A 70 41.80 4.78 -31.46
C LEU A 70 40.34 5.25 -31.57
N ASP A 71 39.73 5.58 -30.43
CA ASP A 71 39.29 6.96 -30.11
C ASP A 71 38.89 7.04 -28.64
N ASP A 72 39.40 8.06 -27.97
CA ASP A 72 39.39 8.21 -26.53
C ASP A 72 38.94 9.65 -26.20
N VAL A 73 38.16 9.77 -25.11
CA VAL A 73 37.97 10.97 -24.24
C VAL A 73 36.86 11.99 -24.69
N PRO A 74 36.11 12.72 -23.80
CA PRO A 74 35.46 12.36 -22.51
C PRO A 74 34.20 13.21 -22.07
N VAL A 75 33.60 12.84 -20.91
CA VAL A 75 33.23 13.66 -19.70
C VAL A 75 32.13 14.76 -19.68
N ASP A 76 31.26 14.60 -18.67
CA ASP A 76 30.65 15.58 -17.71
C ASP A 76 30.29 16.99 -18.21
N GLY A 77 29.00 17.20 -18.48
CA GLY A 77 28.40 18.51 -18.74
C GLY A 77 27.92 19.20 -17.46
N ARG A 78 28.85 19.72 -16.65
CA ARG A 78 28.55 20.75 -15.63
C ARG A 78 28.78 22.14 -16.23
N ASP A 79 27.69 22.84 -16.55
CA ASP A 79 27.78 24.22 -17.00
C ASP A 79 27.93 25.17 -15.80
N ARG A 80 29.17 25.67 -15.63
CA ARG A 80 29.51 26.86 -14.84
C ARG A 80 29.99 27.94 -15.80
N ARG A 81 29.22 29.03 -15.91
CA ARG A 81 29.72 30.35 -16.33
C ARG A 81 29.12 31.39 -15.39
N ARG A 82 29.78 32.45 -14.92
CA ARG A 82 31.17 32.94 -14.85
C ARG A 82 31.13 33.99 -13.73
N ARG A 83 32.09 33.99 -12.80
CA ARG A 83 32.34 35.11 -11.87
C ARG A 83 33.21 36.15 -12.57
N ALA A 84 32.94 37.43 -12.32
CA ALA A 84 33.88 38.52 -12.49
C ALA A 84 33.67 39.56 -11.38
N GLY A 85 34.77 39.99 -10.73
CA GLY A 85 34.88 41.30 -10.08
C GLY A 85 34.75 41.36 -8.56
N LEU A 86 35.88 41.27 -7.83
CA LEU A 86 36.14 42.04 -6.60
C LEU A 86 36.86 43.34 -7.02
N PRO A 87 36.61 44.48 -6.36
CA PRO A 87 37.39 44.90 -5.17
C PRO A 87 36.48 45.53 -4.10
N GLY A 88 36.83 45.88 -2.86
CA GLY A 88 38.06 46.02 -2.09
C GLY A 88 37.68 46.87 -0.85
N ALA A 89 38.21 46.57 0.33
CA ALA A 89 37.87 47.26 1.57
C ALA A 89 38.48 48.67 1.66
N GLY A 90 37.75 49.63 2.23
CA GLY A 90 38.24 50.98 2.54
C GLY A 90 37.42 51.67 3.64
N HIS A 91 38.11 52.10 4.71
CA HIS A 91 37.61 52.87 5.85
C HIS A 91 37.08 54.27 5.47
N GLY A 92 36.13 54.80 6.25
CA GLY A 92 35.78 56.22 6.23
C GLY A 92 34.70 56.61 7.23
N ARG A 93 34.96 57.66 8.03
CA ARG A 93 34.29 58.09 9.25
C ARG A 93 33.06 58.99 9.04
N GLY A 94 32.21 59.05 10.07
CA GLY A 94 31.36 60.20 10.46
C GLY A 94 30.01 60.29 9.73
N GLY A 95 28.88 60.65 10.32
CA GLY A 95 28.53 61.19 11.64
C GLY A 95 27.15 61.87 11.52
N ARG A 96 26.46 62.04 12.66
CA ARG A 96 25.16 62.75 12.90
C ARG A 96 23.90 61.97 12.51
N VAL A 97 23.13 61.43 13.46
CA VAL A 97 22.24 62.06 14.47
C VAL A 97 21.07 62.81 13.82
N HIS A 98 19.87 62.24 13.92
CA HIS A 98 18.70 62.91 14.48
C HIS A 98 17.80 61.88 15.17
N ARG A 99 17.56 62.09 16.47
CA ARG A 99 16.48 61.48 17.23
C ARG A 99 15.22 62.30 16.99
N SER A 100 14.09 61.61 16.90
CA SER A 100 12.80 62.12 17.33
C SER A 100 12.15 61.04 18.19
N ARG A 101 11.91 61.38 19.46
CA ARG A 101 10.92 60.76 20.34
C ARG A 101 9.52 60.97 19.69
N GLU A 102 8.47 60.19 19.95
CA GLU A 102 7.80 60.01 21.24
C GLU A 102 6.56 59.10 21.08
N ALA A 103 6.13 58.47 22.18
CA ALA A 103 4.80 57.89 22.49
C ALA A 103 4.23 56.79 21.57
N GLY A 104 3.88 55.58 22.02
CA GLY A 104 3.21 55.24 23.26
C GLY A 104 1.70 55.10 23.01
N GLN A 105 1.26 53.92 22.55
CA GLN A 105 -0.14 53.47 22.64
C GLN A 105 -0.23 51.95 22.45
N GLU A 106 -0.59 51.26 23.54
CA GLU A 106 -1.09 49.90 23.54
C GLU A 106 -2.42 49.84 22.77
N LEU A 107 -2.68 48.76 22.02
CA LEU A 107 -4.02 48.23 21.81
C LEU A 107 -3.94 46.79 21.28
N SER A 108 -4.69 45.95 21.98
CA SER A 108 -5.05 44.54 21.79
C SER A 108 -5.61 44.17 20.42
N GLY A 109 -5.40 42.91 20.00
CA GLY A 109 -6.22 42.26 18.96
C GLY A 109 -5.61 40.95 18.44
N GLN A 110 -6.22 39.83 18.84
CA GLN A 110 -5.83 38.45 18.52
C GLN A 110 -5.97 38.08 17.03
N PRO A 111 -5.24 37.06 16.53
CA PRO A 111 -5.66 36.27 15.38
C PRO A 111 -6.58 35.10 15.81
N ASP A 112 -7.75 35.03 15.19
CA ASP A 112 -8.73 33.94 15.31
C ASP A 112 -8.15 32.60 14.84
N ALA A 113 -8.01 31.65 15.77
CA ALA A 113 -7.89 30.23 15.48
C ALA A 113 -8.88 29.49 16.39
N ALA A 114 -10.05 29.16 15.85
CA ALA A 114 -11.09 28.41 16.56
C ALA A 114 -10.63 26.97 16.86
N PRO A 115 -10.78 26.47 18.11
CA PRO A 115 -10.48 25.09 18.46
C PRO A 115 -11.72 24.20 18.32
N VAL A 116 -11.63 23.13 17.52
CA VAL A 116 -12.64 22.06 17.51
C VAL A 116 -12.31 21.07 18.64
N ARG A 117 -13.01 21.20 19.76
CA ARG A 117 -13.10 20.18 20.82
C ARG A 117 -14.54 19.69 20.95
N HIS A 118 -14.65 18.39 21.19
CA HIS A 118 -15.80 17.59 21.64
C HIS A 118 -16.82 17.12 20.60
N GLU A 119 -16.76 15.82 20.31
CA GLU A 119 -17.91 14.91 20.44
C GLU A 119 -17.39 13.49 20.81
N ARG A 120 -16.87 13.36 22.04
CA ARG A 120 -16.85 12.10 22.78
C ARG A 120 -17.84 12.29 23.93
N LEU A 121 -19.01 11.66 23.86
CA LEU A 121 -19.81 11.16 25.00
C LEU A 121 -21.23 10.80 24.54
N ARG A 122 -21.40 9.53 24.16
CA ARG A 122 -22.61 8.67 24.16
C ARG A 122 -22.20 7.43 23.38
N GLN A 123 -21.69 6.36 23.97
CA GLN A 123 -22.29 5.58 25.06
C GLN A 123 -21.17 4.99 25.94
N GLY A 124 -21.21 5.29 27.23
CA GLY A 124 -20.59 4.46 28.25
C GLY A 124 -21.63 3.50 28.80
N LEU A 125 -21.31 2.21 28.83
CA LEU A 125 -21.85 1.29 29.81
C LEU A 125 -20.65 0.72 30.57
N LEU A 126 -20.71 0.85 31.88
CA LEU A 126 -19.67 0.58 32.87
C LEU A 126 -19.09 -0.84 32.70
N ALA A 127 -17.78 -0.92 32.45
CA ALA A 127 -17.01 -2.12 32.75
C ALA A 127 -16.23 -1.84 34.05
N GLU A 128 -16.63 -2.55 35.11
CA GLU A 128 -15.98 -2.61 36.42
C GLU A 128 -14.45 -2.83 36.29
N PRO A 129 -13.62 -2.30 37.20
CA PRO A 129 -12.18 -2.57 37.21
C PRO A 129 -11.93 -3.98 37.77
N GLY A 130 -12.15 -4.99 36.93
CA GLY A 130 -11.91 -6.39 37.22
C GLY A 130 -10.75 -6.93 36.40
N LEU A 131 -9.63 -7.22 37.07
CA LEU A 131 -8.56 -8.17 36.68
C LEU A 131 -7.83 -7.88 35.36
N HIS A 132 -6.53 -7.56 35.46
CA HIS A 132 -5.57 -7.61 34.34
C HIS A 132 -5.43 -9.06 33.86
N GLY A 133 -6.40 -9.54 33.09
CA GLY A 133 -6.17 -10.57 32.10
C GLY A 133 -5.40 -9.91 30.96
N ASP A 134 -4.31 -10.54 30.54
CA ASP A 134 -3.53 -10.16 29.35
C ASP A 134 -4.46 -10.20 28.12
N GLN A 135 -5.17 -9.10 27.88
CA GLN A 135 -5.94 -8.89 26.66
C GLN A 135 -4.90 -8.69 25.56
N VAL A 136 -4.67 -9.73 24.77
CA VAL A 136 -3.74 -9.67 23.64
C VAL A 136 -4.34 -8.72 22.61
N SER A 137 -3.92 -7.47 22.67
CA SER A 137 -4.33 -6.41 21.75
C SER A 137 -3.73 -6.65 20.37
N LEU A 138 -4.53 -6.65 19.31
CA LEU A 138 -4.01 -6.80 17.94
C LEU A 138 -3.26 -5.54 17.53
N ARG A 139 -1.97 -5.66 17.20
CA ARG A 139 -1.14 -4.53 16.74
C ARG A 139 -0.63 -4.72 15.32
N ILE A 140 -0.82 -3.69 14.50
CA ILE A 140 -0.36 -3.69 13.10
C ILE A 140 0.46 -2.43 12.83
N LEU A 141 1.63 -2.61 12.20
CA LEU A 141 2.39 -1.52 11.60
C LEU A 141 2.17 -1.56 10.08
N SER A 142 1.67 -0.46 9.52
CA SER A 142 1.31 -0.38 8.10
C SER A 142 2.00 0.76 7.36
N LEU A 143 2.33 0.55 6.09
CA LEU A 143 2.99 1.53 5.23
C LEU A 143 2.22 1.78 3.92
N ASP A 144 2.24 3.02 3.43
CA ASP A 144 1.96 3.37 2.03
C ASP A 144 3.13 4.17 1.48
N THR A 145 3.71 3.68 0.39
CA THR A 145 4.80 4.33 -0.36
C THR A 145 4.50 4.37 -1.85
N THR A 146 3.23 4.24 -2.25
CA THR A 146 2.80 4.05 -3.65
C THR A 146 2.76 5.33 -4.49
N SER A 147 2.97 6.49 -3.90
CA SER A 147 3.07 7.79 -4.59
C SER A 147 4.09 8.70 -3.91
N GLU A 148 4.38 9.89 -4.43
CA GLU A 148 5.27 10.87 -3.75
C GLU A 148 4.76 11.26 -2.36
N PHE A 149 3.46 11.13 -2.13
CA PHE A 149 2.86 11.14 -0.80
C PHE A 149 2.67 9.70 -0.33
N GLY A 150 3.07 9.45 0.91
CA GLY A 150 2.93 8.17 1.56
C GLY A 150 2.51 8.35 3.01
N SER A 151 2.53 7.27 3.77
CA SER A 151 2.22 7.32 5.19
C SER A 151 2.72 6.08 5.91
N ILE A 152 2.87 6.18 7.22
CA ILE A 152 3.09 5.05 8.13
C ILE A 152 2.09 5.14 9.27
N ALA A 153 1.56 4.01 9.74
CA ALA A 153 0.58 4.01 10.81
C ALA A 153 0.77 2.87 11.80
N VAL A 154 0.45 3.15 13.06
CA VAL A 154 0.30 2.16 14.13
C VAL A 154 -1.20 1.98 14.38
N PHE A 155 -1.62 0.73 14.37
CA PHE A 155 -2.99 0.32 14.68
C PHE A 155 -2.99 -0.59 15.90
N GLU A 156 -3.93 -0.38 16.81
CA GLU A 156 -4.16 -1.19 18.01
C GLU A 156 -5.68 -1.36 18.20
N ASP A 157 -6.16 -2.60 18.40
CA ASP A 157 -7.53 -2.92 18.83
C ASP A 157 -8.64 -2.15 18.11
N ASP A 158 -8.70 -2.29 16.78
CA ASP A 158 -9.73 -1.69 15.91
C ASP A 158 -9.63 -0.19 15.68
N ARG A 159 -8.52 0.44 16.06
CA ARG A 159 -8.27 1.85 15.75
C ARG A 159 -6.85 2.13 15.28
N VAL A 160 -6.74 3.13 14.41
CA VAL A 160 -5.47 3.76 14.08
C VAL A 160 -5.06 4.64 15.28
N VAL A 161 -3.96 4.30 15.93
CA VAL A 161 -3.40 5.06 17.06
C VAL A 161 -2.73 6.33 16.57
N GLU A 162 -1.94 6.21 15.51
CA GLU A 162 -1.28 7.33 14.85
C GLU A 162 -1.04 6.98 13.38
N GLU A 163 -1.31 7.93 12.49
CA GLU A 163 -0.90 7.89 11.09
C GLU A 163 -0.05 9.12 10.79
N VAL A 164 1.15 8.89 10.29
CA VAL A 164 2.12 9.94 9.95
C VAL A 164 2.15 10.07 8.43
N PRO A 165 1.63 11.18 7.86
CA PRO A 165 1.79 11.45 6.43
C PRO A 165 3.26 11.73 6.12
N LEU A 166 3.71 11.22 4.98
CA LEU A 166 5.07 11.38 4.47
C LEU A 166 5.03 12.04 3.10
N TYR A 167 6.03 12.87 2.81
CA TYR A 167 6.26 13.45 1.50
C TYR A 167 7.70 13.15 1.06
N ALA A 168 7.84 12.44 -0.06
CA ALA A 168 9.12 11.96 -0.57
C ALA A 168 9.11 11.99 -2.11
N PRO A 169 9.24 13.17 -2.74
CA PRO A 169 9.24 13.29 -4.19
C PRO A 169 10.41 12.52 -4.84
N ASP A 170 11.55 12.41 -4.14
CA ASP A 170 12.73 11.67 -4.58
C ASP A 170 12.73 10.19 -4.14
N GLY A 171 11.63 9.73 -3.53
CA GLY A 171 11.44 8.34 -3.08
C GLY A 171 11.71 8.10 -1.59
N PHE A 172 11.17 6.99 -1.08
CA PHE A 172 11.12 6.72 0.38
C PHE A 172 12.36 6.04 0.96
N SER A 173 13.27 5.51 0.14
CA SER A 173 14.37 4.66 0.61
C SER A 173 15.25 5.30 1.68
N GLN A 174 15.42 6.62 1.65
CA GLN A 174 16.28 7.35 2.59
C GLN A 174 15.54 7.83 3.85
N LEU A 175 14.21 7.99 3.78
CA LEU A 175 13.41 8.65 4.81
C LEU A 175 12.61 7.65 5.66
N LEU A 176 12.21 6.52 5.08
CA LEU A 176 11.23 5.61 5.68
C LEU A 176 11.66 5.10 7.06
N TYR A 177 12.89 4.58 7.18
CA TYR A 177 13.37 4.00 8.43
C TYR A 177 13.56 5.03 9.54
N GLU A 178 13.91 6.26 9.21
CA GLU A 178 14.00 7.37 10.17
C GLU A 178 12.62 7.71 10.74
N HIS A 179 11.60 7.80 9.88
CA HIS A 179 10.22 8.04 10.30
C HIS A 179 9.64 6.88 11.11
N LEU A 180 9.94 5.64 10.72
CA LEU A 180 9.58 4.44 11.48
C LEU A 180 10.20 4.46 12.87
N ALA A 181 11.50 4.69 13.00
CA ALA A 181 12.17 4.76 14.29
C ALA A 181 11.57 5.84 15.20
N ARG A 182 11.23 7.02 14.65
CA ARG A 182 10.55 8.08 15.42
C ARG A 182 9.15 7.69 15.85
N LEU A 183 8.35 7.09 14.97
CA LEU A 183 6.99 6.65 15.28
C LEU A 183 7.02 5.60 16.40
N LEU A 184 7.83 4.55 16.23
CA LEU A 184 7.99 3.50 17.23
C LEU A 184 8.53 4.03 18.56
N GLY A 185 9.49 4.96 18.52
CA GLY A 185 10.03 5.62 19.70
C GLY A 185 8.99 6.41 20.50
N ARG A 186 8.07 7.14 19.84
CA ARG A 186 6.97 7.84 20.51
C ARG A 186 6.02 6.89 21.25
N HIS A 187 5.75 5.74 20.66
CA HIS A 187 4.89 4.70 21.25
C HIS A 187 5.64 3.72 22.15
N LYS A 188 6.95 3.90 22.34
CA LYS A 188 7.83 3.00 23.11
C LYS A 188 7.68 1.54 22.65
N ARG A 189 7.59 1.33 21.34
CA ARG A 189 7.44 0.00 20.73
C ARG A 189 8.73 -0.44 20.03
N GLY A 190 8.99 -1.73 20.06
CA GLY A 190 9.95 -2.41 19.20
C GLY A 190 9.30 -3.10 18.01
N VAL A 191 10.11 -3.57 17.08
CA VAL A 191 9.68 -4.35 15.90
C VAL A 191 9.05 -5.70 16.32
N THR A 192 9.37 -6.23 17.50
CA THR A 192 8.77 -7.48 17.98
C THR A 192 7.38 -7.30 18.60
N ASP A 193 6.92 -6.07 18.82
CA ASP A 193 5.67 -5.77 19.56
C ASP A 193 4.41 -5.81 18.69
N PHE A 194 4.57 -6.02 17.39
CA PHE A 194 3.49 -6.10 16.40
C PHE A 194 3.15 -7.54 16.06
N ASP A 195 1.88 -7.79 15.77
CA ASP A 195 1.38 -9.11 15.38
C ASP A 195 1.39 -9.32 13.88
N CYS A 196 1.33 -8.23 13.12
CA CYS A 196 1.30 -8.23 11.67
C CYS A 196 1.92 -6.95 11.12
N TYR A 197 2.53 -7.06 9.95
CA TYR A 197 2.96 -5.92 9.16
C TYR A 197 2.12 -5.79 7.90
N ALA A 198 1.87 -4.57 7.42
CA ALA A 198 1.05 -4.38 6.23
C ALA A 198 1.62 -3.30 5.31
N SER A 199 1.49 -3.49 4.01
CA SER A 199 1.86 -2.46 3.05
C SER A 199 0.92 -2.46 1.87
N ALA A 200 0.76 -1.29 1.26
CA ALA A 200 0.19 -1.21 -0.08
C ALA A 200 1.04 -2.05 -1.04
N SER A 201 0.39 -2.91 -1.84
CA SER A 201 1.04 -3.74 -2.87
C SER A 201 0.97 -3.14 -4.27
N GLY A 202 0.38 -1.95 -4.42
CA GLY A 202 0.08 -1.33 -5.70
C GLY A 202 -1.37 -1.50 -6.13
N PRO A 203 -1.77 -0.99 -7.30
CA PRO A 203 -0.95 -0.26 -8.27
C PRO A 203 -0.46 1.11 -7.78
N GLY A 204 0.64 1.61 -8.35
CA GLY A 204 1.28 2.88 -7.98
C GLY A 204 2.72 2.99 -8.51
N SER A 205 3.52 3.87 -7.90
CA SER A 205 4.95 4.02 -8.19
C SER A 205 5.68 2.68 -8.05
N PHE A 206 6.31 2.22 -9.13
CA PHE A 206 7.01 0.93 -9.17
C PHE A 206 8.09 0.82 -8.09
N THR A 207 8.94 1.84 -7.98
CA THR A 207 9.97 1.91 -6.94
C THR A 207 9.33 2.01 -5.56
N GLY A 208 8.28 2.84 -5.44
CA GLY A 208 7.56 3.06 -4.19
C GLY A 208 6.96 1.77 -3.61
N VAL A 209 6.21 1.01 -4.41
CA VAL A 209 5.62 -0.28 -4.02
C VAL A 209 6.69 -1.24 -3.51
N ARG A 210 7.82 -1.35 -4.23
CA ARG A 210 8.93 -2.24 -3.84
C ARG A 210 9.57 -1.82 -2.53
N VAL A 211 9.78 -0.52 -2.29
CA VAL A 211 10.34 -0.01 -1.03
C VAL A 211 9.42 -0.35 0.15
N GLY A 212 8.11 -0.13 0.03
CA GLY A 212 7.14 -0.43 1.07
C GLY A 212 7.07 -1.93 1.39
N LEU A 213 6.91 -2.76 0.37
CA LEU A 213 6.87 -4.22 0.52
C LEU A 213 8.17 -4.78 1.08
N ALA A 214 9.34 -4.33 0.60
CA ALA A 214 10.62 -4.77 1.11
C ALA A 214 10.80 -4.39 2.59
N ALA A 215 10.38 -3.18 2.99
CA ALA A 215 10.45 -2.74 4.37
C ALA A 215 9.58 -3.60 5.29
N VAL A 216 8.30 -3.83 4.96
CA VAL A 216 7.45 -4.68 5.80
C VAL A 216 7.90 -6.13 5.83
N LYS A 217 8.40 -6.66 4.71
CA LYS A 217 8.95 -8.02 4.66
C LYS A 217 10.17 -8.15 5.57
N GLY A 218 11.10 -7.19 5.51
CA GLY A 218 12.29 -7.20 6.37
C GLY A 218 11.96 -7.08 7.86
N LEU A 219 11.02 -6.20 8.23
CA LEU A 219 10.56 -6.04 9.61
C LEU A 219 9.85 -7.31 10.12
N ALA A 220 8.97 -7.87 9.28
CA ALA A 220 8.20 -9.07 9.61
C ALA A 220 9.11 -10.30 9.75
N GLU A 221 10.08 -10.47 8.86
CA GLU A 221 11.07 -11.54 8.93
C GLU A 221 11.89 -11.45 10.21
N ALA A 222 12.40 -10.25 10.54
CA ALA A 222 13.16 -10.02 11.77
C ALA A 222 12.35 -10.28 13.05
N ALA A 223 11.03 -10.10 13.01
CA ALA A 223 10.13 -10.33 14.14
C ALA A 223 9.48 -11.72 14.16
N GLY A 224 9.66 -12.54 13.11
CA GLY A 224 8.93 -13.80 12.92
C GLY A 224 7.42 -13.60 12.83
N LYS A 225 6.96 -12.55 12.12
CA LYS A 225 5.55 -12.16 12.01
C LYS A 225 5.07 -12.25 10.55
N PRO A 226 3.76 -12.43 10.31
CA PRO A 226 3.21 -12.44 8.97
C PRO A 226 3.04 -11.02 8.39
N VAL A 227 2.82 -10.97 7.08
CA VAL A 227 2.58 -9.74 6.32
C VAL A 227 1.21 -9.79 5.64
N VAL A 228 0.52 -8.64 5.55
CA VAL A 228 -0.64 -8.45 4.69
C VAL A 228 -0.33 -7.41 3.62
N ALA A 229 -0.37 -7.84 2.36
CA ALA A 229 -0.40 -6.94 1.22
C ALA A 229 -1.83 -6.45 0.96
N VAL A 230 -2.01 -5.14 0.82
CA VAL A 230 -3.30 -4.52 0.52
C VAL A 230 -3.22 -3.78 -0.80
N SER A 231 -4.18 -4.00 -1.70
CA SER A 231 -4.27 -3.20 -2.92
C SER A 231 -4.45 -1.71 -2.60
N ASN A 232 -3.71 -0.86 -3.31
CA ASN A 232 -3.86 0.58 -3.20
C ASN A 232 -5.26 1.04 -3.61
N LEU A 233 -5.86 0.40 -4.63
CA LEU A 233 -7.24 0.71 -5.04
C LEU A 233 -8.24 0.28 -3.96
N LYS A 234 -8.04 -0.88 -3.33
CA LYS A 234 -8.88 -1.32 -2.19
C LYS A 234 -8.73 -0.38 -0.98
N ALA A 235 -7.52 0.10 -0.70
CA ALA A 235 -7.27 1.10 0.35
C ALA A 235 -7.95 2.44 0.08
N LEU A 236 -8.04 2.87 -1.19
CA LEU A 236 -8.82 4.05 -1.56
C LEU A 236 -10.33 3.80 -1.41
N ALA A 237 -10.83 2.63 -1.82
CA ALA A 237 -12.23 2.26 -1.66
C ALA A 237 -12.72 2.28 -0.19
N TRP A 238 -11.81 2.16 0.78
CA TRP A 238 -12.10 2.28 2.20
C TRP A 238 -12.80 3.61 2.56
N PHE A 239 -12.47 4.70 1.86
CA PHE A 239 -13.01 6.03 2.14
C PHE A 239 -14.40 6.27 1.52
N GLY A 240 -14.88 5.34 0.71
CA GLY A 240 -16.22 5.40 0.14
C GLY A 240 -17.32 4.96 1.11
N SER A 241 -18.53 5.41 0.82
CA SER A 241 -19.76 5.07 1.56
C SER A 241 -20.86 4.50 0.66
N ALA A 242 -20.77 4.66 -0.66
CA ALA A 242 -21.77 4.16 -1.60
C ALA A 242 -21.75 2.63 -1.72
N PRO A 243 -22.83 2.00 -2.21
CA PRO A 243 -22.89 0.56 -2.46
C PRO A 243 -21.84 0.09 -3.48
N LEU A 244 -21.57 0.90 -4.51
CA LEU A 244 -20.54 0.66 -5.51
C LEU A 244 -19.51 1.79 -5.47
N ARG A 245 -18.24 1.41 -5.39
CA ARG A 245 -17.11 2.31 -5.17
C ARG A 245 -16.13 2.19 -6.32
N ALA A 246 -16.26 3.10 -7.30
CA ALA A 246 -15.45 3.11 -8.50
C ALA A 246 -14.14 3.87 -8.24
N VAL A 247 -13.08 3.13 -7.95
CA VAL A 247 -11.77 3.70 -7.66
C VAL A 247 -11.00 3.90 -8.94
N VAL A 248 -10.44 5.10 -9.12
CA VAL A 248 -9.64 5.44 -10.29
C VAL A 248 -8.38 6.23 -9.90
N LEU A 249 -7.24 5.84 -10.47
CA LEU A 249 -5.97 6.56 -10.40
C LEU A 249 -5.40 6.76 -11.80
N ASP A 250 -4.71 7.88 -12.03
CA ASP A 250 -3.95 8.11 -13.26
C ASP A 250 -2.79 7.10 -13.36
N ALA A 251 -2.80 6.26 -14.42
CA ALA A 251 -1.73 5.31 -14.73
C ALA A 251 -0.71 5.90 -15.72
N ARG A 252 -0.79 7.21 -15.98
CA ARG A 252 -0.06 7.95 -17.02
C ARG A 252 -0.43 7.45 -18.43
N ARG A 253 0.06 8.16 -19.45
CA ARG A 253 -0.11 7.81 -20.87
C ARG A 253 -1.58 7.69 -21.31
N GLY A 254 -2.48 8.43 -20.65
CA GLY A 254 -3.92 8.41 -20.95
C GLY A 254 -4.66 7.16 -20.47
N GLU A 255 -4.02 6.34 -19.63
CA GLU A 255 -4.63 5.17 -18.99
C GLU A 255 -4.90 5.44 -17.52
N VAL A 256 -5.75 4.60 -16.93
CA VAL A 256 -6.08 4.61 -15.51
C VAL A 256 -5.89 3.24 -14.91
N TYR A 257 -5.52 3.22 -13.63
CA TYR A 257 -5.77 2.06 -12.78
C TYR A 257 -7.20 2.19 -12.26
N GLY A 258 -8.05 1.24 -12.61
CA GLY A 258 -9.47 1.27 -12.29
C GLY A 258 -9.94 -0.02 -11.64
N ALA A 259 -10.84 0.09 -10.67
CA ALA A 259 -11.52 -1.05 -10.04
C ALA A 259 -12.87 -0.61 -9.46
N VAL A 260 -13.80 -1.54 -9.27
CA VAL A 260 -15.05 -1.27 -8.54
C VAL A 260 -15.15 -2.24 -7.38
N TYR A 261 -15.39 -1.71 -6.18
CA TYR A 261 -15.61 -2.50 -4.98
C TYR A 261 -17.04 -2.31 -4.47
N ASP A 262 -17.56 -3.30 -3.78
CA ASP A 262 -18.81 -3.17 -3.03
C ASP A 262 -18.60 -2.55 -1.64
N ALA A 263 -19.66 -2.44 -0.86
CA ALA A 263 -19.61 -1.93 0.51
C ALA A 263 -18.75 -2.77 1.48
N ALA A 264 -18.53 -4.04 1.18
CA ALA A 264 -17.66 -4.95 1.93
C ALA A 264 -16.19 -4.92 1.43
N LEU A 265 -15.88 -4.05 0.46
CA LEU A 265 -14.59 -3.95 -0.21
C LEU A 265 -14.20 -5.20 -1.00
N GLU A 266 -15.19 -5.98 -1.44
CA GLU A 266 -14.96 -7.08 -2.37
C GLU A 266 -15.05 -6.57 -3.82
N PRO A 267 -14.20 -7.07 -4.73
CA PRO A 267 -14.13 -6.57 -6.10
C PRO A 267 -15.38 -6.98 -6.88
N VAL A 268 -16.11 -5.99 -7.38
CA VAL A 268 -17.22 -6.15 -8.36
C VAL A 268 -16.67 -6.11 -9.78
N LEU A 269 -15.74 -5.17 -10.04
CA LEU A 269 -14.92 -5.13 -11.24
C LEU A 269 -13.46 -5.25 -10.80
N PRO A 270 -12.70 -6.24 -11.30
CA PRO A 270 -11.31 -6.44 -10.90
C PRO A 270 -10.44 -5.24 -11.32
N GLU A 271 -9.27 -5.17 -10.73
CA GLU A 271 -8.30 -4.12 -11.04
C GLU A 271 -7.81 -4.25 -12.49
N VAL A 272 -7.86 -3.16 -13.23
CA VAL A 272 -7.45 -3.08 -14.63
C VAL A 272 -6.58 -1.86 -14.88
N VAL A 273 -5.75 -1.93 -15.92
CA VAL A 273 -5.12 -0.77 -16.54
C VAL A 273 -5.66 -0.61 -17.95
N THR A 274 -6.33 0.50 -18.24
CA THR A 274 -6.95 0.76 -19.54
C THR A 274 -7.24 2.24 -19.73
N ARG A 275 -7.71 2.66 -20.90
CA ARG A 275 -8.16 4.04 -21.13
C ARG A 275 -9.36 4.38 -20.25
N PHE A 276 -9.40 5.60 -19.71
CA PHE A 276 -10.49 6.04 -18.83
C PHE A 276 -11.87 5.87 -19.47
N SER A 277 -12.03 6.22 -20.75
CA SER A 277 -13.30 6.08 -21.47
C SER A 277 -13.76 4.62 -21.58
N SER A 278 -12.84 3.69 -21.84
CA SER A 278 -13.14 2.26 -21.89
C SER A 278 -13.52 1.71 -20.51
N TRP A 279 -12.83 2.16 -19.46
CA TRP A 279 -13.18 1.79 -18.09
C TRP A 279 -14.54 2.36 -17.67
N LEU A 280 -14.81 3.64 -17.96
CA LEU A 280 -16.08 4.30 -17.68
C LEU A 280 -17.26 3.57 -18.32
N ALA A 281 -17.10 3.08 -19.55
CA ALA A 281 -18.12 2.30 -20.27
C ALA A 281 -18.35 0.89 -19.67
N SER A 282 -17.38 0.37 -18.90
CA SER A 282 -17.48 -0.96 -18.24
C SER A 282 -18.09 -0.92 -16.84
N LEU A 283 -18.34 0.28 -16.31
CA LEU A 283 -18.85 0.43 -14.95
C LEU A 283 -20.27 -0.14 -14.84
N PRO A 284 -20.57 -0.87 -13.74
CA PRO A 284 -21.88 -1.44 -13.51
C PRO A 284 -22.96 -0.36 -13.35
N GLU A 285 -24.21 -0.75 -13.63
CA GLU A 285 -25.38 0.06 -13.27
C GLU A 285 -25.60 0.08 -11.74
N GLY A 286 -26.24 1.12 -11.24
CA GLY A 286 -26.56 1.29 -9.82
C GLY A 286 -25.99 2.54 -9.19
N GLU A 287 -26.23 2.70 -7.89
CA GLU A 287 -25.71 3.81 -7.09
C GLU A 287 -24.20 3.64 -6.88
N LEU A 288 -23.44 4.55 -7.46
CA LEU A 288 -21.99 4.50 -7.53
C LEU A 288 -21.40 5.87 -7.23
N GLU A 289 -20.29 5.86 -6.50
CA GLU A 289 -19.42 7.03 -6.34
C GLU A 289 -18.04 6.76 -6.93
N PHE A 290 -17.37 7.81 -7.41
CA PHE A 290 -15.97 7.72 -7.78
C PHE A 290 -15.08 8.04 -6.60
N ILE A 291 -13.94 7.35 -6.50
CA ILE A 291 -12.95 7.59 -5.47
C ILE A 291 -11.59 7.77 -6.13
N SER A 292 -10.92 8.88 -5.81
CA SER A 292 -9.59 9.17 -6.34
C SER A 292 -8.80 10.10 -5.43
N LYS A 293 -7.47 10.13 -5.60
CA LYS A 293 -6.61 11.18 -5.01
C LYS A 293 -6.70 12.50 -5.79
N ASP A 294 -7.02 12.43 -7.08
CA ASP A 294 -7.31 13.57 -7.94
C ASP A 294 -8.25 13.15 -9.07
N PHE A 295 -9.50 13.63 -9.03
CA PHE A 295 -10.47 13.33 -10.08
C PHE A 295 -10.56 14.42 -11.16
N SER A 296 -9.88 15.55 -10.99
CA SER A 296 -9.93 16.69 -11.91
C SER A 296 -9.66 16.30 -13.38
N PRO A 297 -8.68 15.42 -13.69
CA PRO A 297 -8.41 14.99 -15.06
C PRO A 297 -9.55 14.19 -15.73
N PHE A 298 -10.43 13.61 -14.93
CA PHE A 298 -11.48 12.69 -15.40
C PHE A 298 -12.84 13.36 -15.58
N ARG A 299 -13.06 14.51 -14.94
CA ARG A 299 -14.35 15.25 -14.96
C ARG A 299 -14.91 15.47 -16.35
N ALA A 300 -14.08 15.96 -17.28
CA ALA A 300 -14.53 16.30 -18.62
C ALA A 300 -15.06 15.08 -19.39
N ALA A 301 -14.53 13.88 -19.12
CA ALA A 301 -14.98 12.65 -19.78
C ALA A 301 -16.28 12.09 -19.18
N CYS A 302 -16.69 12.54 -17.98
CA CYS A 302 -17.98 12.21 -17.40
C CYS A 302 -19.12 13.09 -17.92
N ALA A 303 -18.81 14.28 -18.46
CA ALA A 303 -19.81 15.24 -18.91
C ALA A 303 -20.71 14.65 -20.02
N GLY A 304 -22.03 14.79 -19.86
CA GLY A 304 -23.02 14.25 -20.80
C GLY A 304 -23.20 12.73 -20.76
N THR A 305 -22.51 12.03 -19.85
CA THR A 305 -22.74 10.60 -19.57
C THR A 305 -23.67 10.44 -18.36
N ARG A 306 -24.09 9.19 -18.05
CA ARG A 306 -24.83 8.91 -16.81
C ARG A 306 -24.05 9.20 -15.52
N PHE A 307 -22.75 9.50 -15.64
CA PHE A 307 -21.84 9.78 -14.53
C PHE A 307 -21.56 11.26 -14.31
N ASP A 308 -22.18 12.16 -15.10
CA ASP A 308 -21.93 13.61 -15.02
C ASP A 308 -22.15 14.17 -13.61
N ALA A 309 -23.20 13.69 -12.93
CA ALA A 309 -23.56 14.07 -11.57
C ALA A 309 -23.17 13.01 -10.50
N ALA A 310 -22.33 12.03 -10.85
CA ALA A 310 -21.94 10.99 -9.89
C ALA A 310 -21.14 11.59 -8.72
N PRO A 311 -21.44 11.22 -7.46
CA PRO A 311 -20.68 11.68 -6.30
C PRO A 311 -19.22 11.28 -6.42
N VAL A 312 -18.32 12.14 -5.93
CA VAL A 312 -16.88 11.88 -5.93
C VAL A 312 -16.28 12.15 -4.57
N VAL A 313 -15.61 11.13 -4.05
CA VAL A 313 -14.85 11.19 -2.82
C VAL A 313 -13.39 11.42 -3.15
N MET A 314 -12.85 12.52 -2.63
CA MET A 314 -11.43 12.82 -2.66
C MET A 314 -10.76 12.10 -1.50
N ALA A 315 -10.10 10.98 -1.79
CA ALA A 315 -9.41 10.21 -0.78
C ALA A 315 -8.18 10.97 -0.24
N PRO A 316 -7.83 10.82 1.05
CA PRO A 316 -6.64 11.43 1.61
C PRO A 316 -5.37 10.89 0.96
N ARG A 317 -4.30 11.67 1.06
CA ARG A 317 -2.98 11.27 0.55
C ARG A 317 -2.34 10.17 1.41
N ALA A 318 -2.65 10.14 2.70
CA ALA A 318 -2.23 9.12 3.65
C ALA A 318 -3.23 7.96 3.63
N LEU A 319 -2.73 6.74 3.45
CA LEU A 319 -3.53 5.52 3.29
C LEU A 319 -3.12 4.41 4.26
N ALA A 320 -2.03 4.57 5.02
CA ALA A 320 -1.53 3.56 5.95
C ALA A 320 -2.61 3.16 6.98
N GLY A 321 -3.39 4.11 7.49
CA GLY A 321 -4.48 3.82 8.42
C GLY A 321 -5.58 2.93 7.83
N ALA A 322 -5.96 3.20 6.57
CA ALA A 322 -6.92 2.36 5.83
C ALA A 322 -6.33 0.97 5.55
N ILE A 323 -5.05 0.91 5.16
CA ILE A 323 -4.31 -0.34 4.94
C ILE A 323 -4.28 -1.18 6.22
N ALA A 324 -3.98 -0.59 7.38
CA ALA A 324 -4.01 -1.29 8.65
C ALA A 324 -5.40 -1.85 8.98
N SER A 325 -6.45 -1.07 8.74
CA SER A 325 -7.83 -1.49 9.01
C SER A 325 -8.26 -2.67 8.15
N ILE A 326 -7.93 -2.64 6.85
CA ILE A 326 -8.16 -3.77 5.93
C ILE A 326 -7.30 -4.98 6.34
N ALA A 327 -6.03 -4.74 6.69
CA ALA A 327 -5.12 -5.79 7.12
C ALA A 327 -5.56 -6.47 8.41
N ALA A 328 -6.14 -5.75 9.36
CA ALA A 328 -6.71 -6.32 10.58
C ALA A 328 -7.85 -7.30 10.26
N GLY A 329 -8.71 -6.96 9.31
CA GLY A 329 -9.74 -7.87 8.79
C GLY A 329 -9.14 -9.15 8.20
N HIS A 330 -8.12 -9.02 7.33
CA HIS A 330 -7.43 -10.16 6.72
C HIS A 330 -6.71 -11.04 7.75
N TYR A 331 -6.02 -10.43 8.71
CA TYR A 331 -5.29 -11.12 9.76
C TYR A 331 -6.22 -12.01 10.60
N ARG A 332 -7.36 -11.46 11.04
CA ARG A 332 -8.34 -12.19 11.87
C ARG A 332 -8.93 -13.41 11.19
N VAL A 333 -9.06 -13.39 9.87
CA VAL A 333 -9.59 -14.52 9.09
C VAL A 333 -8.47 -15.43 8.55
N GLY A 334 -7.23 -15.26 9.02
CA GLY A 334 -6.10 -16.12 8.63
C GLY A 334 -5.60 -15.90 7.19
N LYS A 335 -5.86 -14.73 6.59
CA LYS A 335 -5.37 -14.35 5.25
C LYS A 335 -4.02 -13.62 5.28
N ALA A 336 -3.36 -13.54 6.43
CA ALA A 336 -1.99 -13.04 6.50
C ALA A 336 -1.02 -14.06 5.86
N SER A 337 -0.01 -13.56 5.18
CA SER A 337 0.91 -14.35 4.36
C SER A 337 2.30 -14.41 4.99
N ASP A 338 3.05 -15.44 4.63
CA ASP A 338 4.49 -15.51 4.93
C ASP A 338 5.22 -14.35 4.20
N PRO A 339 6.15 -13.63 4.86
CA PRO A 339 6.85 -12.51 4.25
C PRO A 339 7.48 -12.84 2.89
N ALA A 340 8.06 -14.03 2.72
CA ALA A 340 8.72 -14.42 1.48
C ALA A 340 7.73 -14.54 0.32
N SER A 341 6.48 -14.93 0.59
CA SER A 341 5.43 -15.16 -0.41
C SER A 341 4.74 -13.89 -0.93
N VAL A 342 4.88 -12.76 -0.23
CA VAL A 342 4.24 -11.49 -0.62
C VAL A 342 4.94 -10.88 -1.82
N ASP A 343 4.16 -10.57 -2.85
CA ASP A 343 4.59 -9.90 -4.09
C ASP A 343 3.78 -8.64 -4.38
N ALA A 344 4.32 -7.79 -5.25
CA ALA A 344 3.67 -6.59 -5.73
C ALA A 344 2.54 -6.90 -6.72
N ASN A 345 1.46 -6.14 -6.60
CA ASN A 345 0.34 -6.16 -7.53
C ASN A 345 0.65 -5.27 -8.75
N TYR A 346 1.31 -5.84 -9.74
CA TYR A 346 1.59 -5.18 -11.02
C TYR A 346 0.41 -5.32 -11.98
N VAL A 347 -0.57 -4.42 -11.87
CA VAL A 347 -1.72 -4.36 -12.80
C VAL A 347 -1.26 -4.00 -14.23
N ARG A 348 -0.18 -3.22 -14.36
CA ARG A 348 0.55 -3.00 -15.61
C ARG A 348 1.87 -3.79 -15.55
N ARG A 349 2.16 -4.61 -16.56
CA ARG A 349 3.51 -5.20 -16.73
C ARG A 349 4.55 -4.08 -16.85
N ALA A 350 5.74 -4.29 -16.31
CA ALA A 350 6.78 -3.26 -16.32
C ALA A 350 7.10 -2.84 -17.77
N ASP A 351 7.40 -1.55 -17.99
CA ASP A 351 7.77 -1.04 -19.31
C ASP A 351 8.90 -1.88 -19.95
N ALA A 352 9.86 -2.37 -19.17
CA ALA A 352 10.94 -3.25 -19.65
C ALA A 352 10.45 -4.60 -20.22
N GLU A 353 9.34 -5.14 -19.73
CA GLU A 353 8.72 -6.36 -20.28
C GLU A 353 7.86 -6.04 -21.51
N LEU A 354 7.28 -4.84 -21.59
CA LEU A 354 6.52 -4.37 -22.76
C LEU A 354 7.43 -3.99 -23.94
N PHE A 355 8.64 -3.52 -23.66
CA PHE A 355 9.66 -3.18 -24.66
C PHE A 355 10.62 -4.35 -24.98
N TRP A 356 10.47 -5.51 -24.35
CA TRP A 356 11.20 -6.72 -24.73
C TRP A 356 10.60 -7.29 -26.03
N ARG A 357 11.21 -6.96 -27.17
CA ARG A 357 11.02 -7.70 -28.42
C ARG A 357 11.83 -9.00 -28.32
N ASP A 358 11.20 -10.14 -28.63
CA ASP A 358 11.93 -11.38 -28.92
C ASP A 358 12.94 -11.07 -30.04
N PRO A 359 14.25 -11.31 -29.86
CA PRO A 359 15.22 -11.14 -30.93
C PRO A 359 15.03 -12.10 -32.12
N ARG A 360 13.93 -12.88 -32.16
CA ARG A 360 13.56 -13.81 -33.25
C ARG A 360 12.20 -13.49 -33.89
N GLY A 361 11.91 -12.20 -34.09
CA GLY A 361 10.80 -11.73 -34.91
C GLY A 361 11.27 -11.25 -36.27
#